data_AF-A0A9D8G9V8-F1
#
_entry.id   AF-A0A9D8G9V8-F1
#
_cell.length_a   1.000
_cell.length_b   1.000
_cell.length_c   1.000
_cell.angle_alpha   90.00
_cell.angle_beta   90.00
_cell.angle_gamma   90.00
#
_symmetry.space_group_name_H-M   'P 1'
#
loop_
_entity.id
_entity.type
_entity.pdbx_description
1 polymer ?
#
loop_
_entity_poly.entity_id
_entity_poly.type
_entity_poly.pdbx_seq_one_letter_code
_entity_poly.pdbx_strand_id
1 'polypeptide(L)'
;MNRTAVLSRATVGGMMMKTGQFIAAVLVVLLTSWAGAQRPRQMARVPGEIIVQYRWPDIASEIYGPQSKIENPKSKIAGRPDSLHSLDAKHRLIRSRPLVAETKTKRPLSHRPLPGQKWADFDKWPQNQAARRLQAMSVLTFPADAPIDEICAAYRSDPNVVAAEPNWIGTLFAAPSDPLYPQQALDLSRIGMETAWAVQTGSPSVVAAVIDSGVDANHADLRNVLTADGYNFVENNTYITDDIGHGTRVAGIIGAQGNNGEGIAGVAYGVRILPLDVADSWGTVTSARAIAAVDYAVAHGANVINMSFGFYAKSDLFEQACNNAYAAGCALVASVGNENQCTSLVYPAGFDSVIGVA
;
A
#
# COMPACT_ATOMS: atom_id res chain seq x y z
N MET A 1 -20.91 -34.29 -28.91
CA MET A 1 -21.10 -33.03 -28.14
C MET A 1 -20.04 -33.03 -27.04
N ASN A 2 -18.76 -32.79 -27.34
CA ASN A 2 -18.08 -31.49 -27.48
C ASN A 2 -18.30 -30.51 -26.30
N ARG A 3 -17.35 -30.50 -25.36
CA ARG A 3 -16.53 -29.37 -24.87
C ARG A 3 -15.75 -29.84 -23.63
N THR A 4 -14.65 -30.57 -23.80
CA THR A 4 -13.26 -30.09 -24.01
C THR A 4 -12.67 -29.42 -22.77
N ALA A 5 -11.87 -30.22 -22.06
CA ALA A 5 -10.87 -29.80 -21.09
C ALA A 5 -9.88 -28.80 -21.73
N VAL A 6 -9.46 -27.81 -20.96
CA VAL A 6 -8.22 -27.06 -21.24
C VAL A 6 -7.36 -27.13 -19.98
N LEU A 7 -6.53 -28.17 -19.94
CA LEU A 7 -5.21 -28.11 -19.35
C LEU A 7 -4.36 -27.23 -20.27
N SER A 8 -3.71 -26.20 -19.72
CA SER A 8 -2.54 -25.61 -20.36
C SER A 8 -1.37 -25.57 -19.38
N ARG A 9 -0.40 -26.45 -19.65
CA ARG A 9 0.95 -26.48 -19.09
C ARG A 9 1.72 -25.19 -19.39
N ALA A 10 2.40 -24.70 -18.35
CA ALA A 10 3.77 -24.21 -18.28
C ALA A 10 4.44 -23.58 -19.51
N THR A 11 4.99 -22.38 -19.27
CA THR A 11 6.34 -22.02 -19.77
C THR A 11 7.21 -21.64 -18.57
N VAL A 12 8.25 -22.43 -18.36
CA VAL A 12 9.35 -22.16 -17.42
C VAL A 12 10.21 -21.04 -18.00
N GLY A 13 10.44 -19.99 -17.21
CA GLY A 13 11.44 -18.96 -17.47
C GLY A 13 11.93 -18.45 -16.13
N GLY A 14 13.13 -18.87 -15.74
CA GLY A 14 13.64 -18.76 -14.38
C GLY A 14 13.73 -17.32 -13.87
N MET A 15 13.38 -17.13 -12.59
CA MET A 15 13.99 -16.14 -11.71
C MET A 15 13.56 -16.41 -10.26
N MET A 16 14.51 -16.28 -9.35
CA MET A 16 14.43 -16.41 -7.88
C MET A 16 13.04 -16.18 -7.27
N MET A 17 12.58 -17.15 -6.47
CA MET A 17 11.47 -16.97 -5.54
C MET A 17 11.81 -15.82 -4.57
N LYS A 18 10.90 -14.86 -4.45
CA LYS A 18 10.97 -13.76 -3.48
C LYS A 18 9.81 -13.91 -2.49
N THR A 19 10.15 -13.69 -1.22
CA THR A 19 9.41 -13.76 0.05
C THR A 19 8.13 -12.90 0.16
N GLY A 20 7.46 -12.59 -0.95
CA GLY A 20 6.44 -11.54 -1.04
C GLY A 20 4.98 -11.97 -1.05
N GLN A 21 4.65 -13.24 -0.78
CA GLN A 21 3.26 -13.73 -0.87
C GLN A 21 2.56 -13.94 0.49
N PHE A 22 3.30 -13.85 1.60
CA PHE A 22 2.78 -14.05 2.96
C PHE A 22 1.86 -12.94 3.50
N ILE A 23 1.85 -11.74 2.90
CA ILE A 23 1.32 -10.53 3.57
C ILE A 23 -0.06 -10.06 3.04
N ALA A 24 -0.56 -10.63 1.93
CA ALA A 24 -1.81 -10.17 1.32
C ALA A 24 -3.07 -10.49 2.14
N ALA A 25 -3.06 -11.51 3.00
CA ALA A 25 -4.25 -11.93 3.75
C ALA A 25 -4.51 -11.12 5.03
N VAL A 26 -3.47 -10.52 5.62
CA VAL A 26 -3.64 -9.56 6.74
C VAL A 26 -4.36 -8.29 6.25
N LEU A 27 -4.17 -7.93 4.97
CA LEU A 27 -4.74 -6.73 4.35
C LEU A 27 -6.26 -6.80 4.14
N VAL A 28 -6.79 -7.95 3.72
CA VAL A 28 -8.22 -8.10 3.36
C VAL A 28 -9.12 -8.16 4.59
N VAL A 29 -8.63 -8.73 5.68
CA VAL A 29 -9.38 -8.88 6.92
C VAL A 29 -9.44 -7.58 7.72
N LEU A 30 -8.32 -6.85 7.83
CA LEU A 30 -8.27 -5.65 8.67
C LEU A 30 -8.95 -4.43 8.05
N LEU A 31 -9.16 -4.42 6.72
CA LEU A 31 -9.86 -3.34 6.02
C LEU A 31 -11.39 -3.53 5.95
N THR A 32 -11.93 -4.70 6.29
CA THR A 32 -13.37 -5.01 6.08
C THR A 32 -14.26 -4.87 7.31
N SER A 33 -13.74 -4.55 8.49
CA SER A 33 -14.54 -4.35 9.72
C SER A 33 -15.15 -2.94 9.90
N TRP A 34 -15.13 -2.10 8.86
CA TRP A 34 -15.87 -0.82 8.85
C TRP A 34 -16.56 -0.61 7.50
N ALA A 35 -17.75 -1.19 7.33
CA ALA A 35 -18.69 -0.82 6.26
C ALA A 35 -19.53 0.40 6.70
N GLY A 36 -18.86 1.49 7.07
CA GLY A 36 -19.46 2.82 7.05
C GLY A 36 -19.24 3.41 5.67
N ALA A 37 -20.28 3.91 5.01
CA ALA A 37 -20.17 4.53 3.70
C ALA A 37 -19.27 5.78 3.74
N GLN A 38 -17.95 5.63 3.53
CA GLN A 38 -17.11 6.75 3.12
C GLN A 38 -17.44 7.01 1.66
N ARG A 39 -18.11 8.14 1.43
CA ARG A 39 -18.16 8.74 0.09
C ARG A 39 -16.73 8.72 -0.48
N PRO A 40 -16.51 8.33 -1.75
CA PRO A 40 -15.17 8.37 -2.32
C PRO A 40 -14.60 9.76 -2.06
N ARG A 41 -13.50 9.85 -1.29
CA ARG A 41 -12.78 11.11 -1.07
C ARG A 41 -12.47 11.64 -2.47
N GLN A 42 -13.10 12.76 -2.84
CA GLN A 42 -12.71 13.47 -4.05
C GLN A 42 -11.20 13.73 -3.94
N MET A 43 -10.43 13.24 -4.91
CA MET A 43 -9.01 13.53 -4.98
C MET A 43 -8.82 15.05 -4.88
N ALA A 44 -8.00 15.50 -3.93
CA ALA A 44 -7.78 16.93 -3.73
C ALA A 44 -6.99 17.48 -4.92
N ARG A 45 -7.47 18.59 -5.49
CA ARG A 45 -6.83 19.31 -6.60
C ARG A 45 -6.47 20.72 -6.16
N VAL A 46 -5.41 21.28 -6.73
CA VAL A 46 -5.08 22.70 -6.56
C VAL A 46 -6.23 23.53 -7.16
N PRO A 47 -6.91 24.40 -6.38
CA PRO A 47 -8.03 25.19 -6.90
C PRO A 47 -7.61 26.04 -8.09
N GLY A 48 -8.40 25.99 -9.16
CA GLY A 48 -8.12 26.79 -10.36
C GLY A 48 -7.01 26.24 -11.27
N GLU A 49 -6.34 25.13 -10.98
CA GLU A 49 -5.20 24.67 -11.78
C GLU A 49 -5.44 23.39 -12.58
N ILE A 50 -4.95 23.39 -13.82
CA ILE A 50 -4.84 22.21 -14.69
C ILE A 50 -3.43 22.07 -15.24
N ILE A 51 -3.06 20.84 -15.60
CA ILE A 51 -1.87 20.51 -16.39
C ILE A 51 -2.32 20.22 -17.81
N VAL A 52 -1.66 20.82 -18.80
CA VAL A 52 -1.90 20.59 -20.23
C VAL A 52 -0.62 20.12 -20.90
N GLN A 53 -0.71 19.04 -21.67
CA GLN A 53 0.33 18.58 -22.58
C GLN A 53 -0.07 18.94 -24.02
N TYR A 54 0.81 19.63 -24.74
CA TYR A 54 0.60 20.01 -26.14
C TYR A 54 1.24 18.99 -27.10
N ARG A 55 0.75 18.96 -28.34
CA ARG A 55 1.20 18.02 -29.38
C ARG A 55 2.56 18.37 -29.98
N TRP A 56 3.02 19.61 -29.83
CA TRP A 56 4.28 20.11 -30.38
C TRP A 56 5.09 20.88 -29.32
N PRO A 57 6.41 20.61 -29.18
CA PRO A 57 7.26 21.30 -28.20
C PRO A 57 7.46 22.80 -28.52
N ASP A 58 7.36 23.22 -29.79
CA ASP A 58 7.53 24.63 -30.20
C ASP A 58 6.41 25.55 -29.66
N ILE A 59 5.22 25.00 -29.42
CA ILE A 59 4.10 25.69 -28.74
C ILE A 59 4.42 25.92 -27.25
N ALA A 60 5.41 25.27 -26.66
CA ALA A 60 5.77 25.51 -25.27
C ALA A 60 7.06 26.32 -25.12
N SER A 61 8.01 26.19 -26.05
CA SER A 61 9.27 26.94 -26.06
C SER A 61 9.15 28.36 -26.63
N GLU A 62 8.33 28.60 -27.66
CA GLU A 62 8.12 29.97 -28.20
C GLU A 62 7.15 30.81 -27.36
N ILE A 63 6.37 30.17 -26.49
CA ILE A 63 5.22 30.80 -25.82
C ILE A 63 5.57 31.29 -24.40
N TYR A 64 6.63 30.78 -23.77
CA TYR A 64 6.89 31.01 -22.35
C TYR A 64 8.33 31.44 -22.03
N GLY A 65 8.62 32.72 -22.26
CA GLY A 65 9.70 33.41 -21.55
C GLY A 65 9.43 33.49 -20.03
N PRO A 66 10.46 33.65 -19.19
CA PRO A 66 10.32 33.60 -17.75
C PRO A 66 9.49 34.79 -17.25
N GLN A 67 8.37 34.48 -16.58
CA GLN A 67 7.46 35.42 -15.91
C GLN A 67 6.65 36.34 -16.83
N SER A 68 5.36 36.06 -16.97
CA SER A 68 4.39 37.15 -17.08
C SER A 68 3.09 36.74 -16.38
N LYS A 69 2.63 37.56 -15.45
CA LYS A 69 1.20 37.63 -15.16
C LYS A 69 0.52 38.00 -16.47
N ILE A 70 -0.57 37.34 -16.85
CA ILE A 70 -1.39 37.80 -17.97
C ILE A 70 -2.21 38.96 -17.41
N GLU A 71 -1.65 40.18 -17.46
CA GLU A 71 -2.32 41.39 -16.95
C GLU A 71 -3.56 41.77 -17.77
N ASN A 72 -3.73 41.18 -18.97
CA ASN A 72 -4.89 41.36 -19.81
C ASN A 72 -5.26 40.06 -20.55
N PRO A 73 -6.39 39.39 -20.28
CA PRO A 73 -6.78 38.14 -20.92
C PRO A 73 -7.04 38.25 -22.45
N LYS A 74 -6.91 39.45 -23.02
CA LYS A 74 -6.96 39.73 -24.47
C LYS A 74 -5.58 39.82 -25.14
N SER A 75 -4.46 39.78 -24.41
CA SER A 75 -3.13 39.81 -25.04
C SER A 75 -2.83 38.46 -25.69
N LYS A 76 -2.80 38.41 -27.03
CA LYS A 76 -2.36 37.22 -27.77
C LYS A 76 -0.98 36.78 -27.27
N ILE A 77 -0.90 35.59 -26.68
CA ILE A 77 0.38 34.93 -26.44
C ILE A 77 0.96 34.54 -27.80
N ALA A 78 2.12 35.10 -28.17
CA ALA A 78 2.78 34.84 -29.45
C ALA A 78 3.03 33.33 -29.64
N GLY A 79 2.78 32.82 -30.85
CA GLY A 79 2.92 31.38 -31.16
C GLY A 79 1.76 30.48 -30.74
N ARG A 80 0.77 30.98 -29.98
CA ARG A 80 -0.37 30.18 -29.52
C ARG A 80 -1.49 30.13 -30.57
N PRO A 81 -2.02 28.94 -30.91
CA PRO A 81 -3.17 28.79 -31.80
C PRO A 81 -4.40 29.60 -31.35
N ASP A 82 -5.12 30.19 -32.30
CA ASP A 82 -6.33 30.99 -32.01
C ASP A 82 -7.43 30.18 -31.28
N SER A 83 -7.47 28.86 -31.49
CA SER A 83 -8.38 27.95 -30.77
C SER A 83 -8.07 27.91 -29.26
N LEU A 84 -6.80 27.87 -28.89
CA LEU A 84 -6.35 27.93 -27.50
C LEU A 84 -6.55 29.32 -26.90
N HIS A 85 -6.33 30.41 -27.65
CA HIS A 85 -6.69 31.77 -27.18
C HIS A 85 -8.19 31.89 -26.89
N SER A 86 -9.03 31.26 -27.71
CA SER A 86 -10.47 31.26 -27.51
C SER A 86 -10.86 30.54 -26.20
N LEU A 87 -10.19 29.42 -25.89
CA LEU A 87 -10.36 28.71 -24.61
C LEU A 87 -9.85 29.53 -23.42
N ASP A 88 -8.67 30.14 -23.55
CA ASP A 88 -8.07 30.97 -22.50
C ASP A 88 -9.01 32.15 -22.15
N ALA A 89 -9.55 32.83 -23.16
CA ALA A 89 -10.48 33.95 -22.99
C ALA A 89 -11.83 33.49 -22.41
N LYS A 90 -12.39 32.39 -22.91
CA LYS A 90 -13.65 31.80 -22.43
C LYS A 90 -13.58 31.43 -20.94
N HIS A 91 -12.47 30.83 -20.52
CA HIS A 91 -12.30 30.31 -19.17
C HIS A 91 -11.57 31.27 -18.22
N ARG A 92 -11.21 32.47 -18.69
CA ARG A 92 -10.56 33.53 -17.91
C ARG A 92 -9.19 33.07 -17.37
N LEU A 93 -8.33 32.56 -18.24
CA LEU A 93 -6.96 32.18 -17.87
C LEU A 93 -6.24 33.35 -17.17
N ILE A 94 -5.76 33.11 -15.96
CA ILE A 94 -5.03 34.08 -15.13
C ILE A 94 -3.53 33.97 -15.41
N ARG A 95 -3.02 32.74 -15.53
CA ARG A 95 -1.59 32.47 -15.67
C ARG A 95 -1.35 31.19 -16.43
N SER A 96 -0.30 31.17 -17.23
CA SER A 96 0.30 29.95 -17.73
C SER A 96 1.78 29.91 -17.34
N ARG A 97 2.28 28.74 -16.98
CA ARG A 97 3.71 28.50 -16.72
C ARG A 97 4.12 27.14 -17.29
N PRO A 98 5.36 26.98 -17.77
CA PRO A 98 5.85 25.65 -18.12
C PRO A 98 5.87 24.75 -16.88
N LEU A 99 5.66 23.44 -17.07
CA LEU A 99 5.66 22.47 -15.98
C LEU A 99 7.03 22.43 -15.30
N VAL A 100 8.09 22.56 -16.10
CA VAL A 100 9.48 22.67 -15.67
C VAL A 100 9.98 24.06 -16.06
N ALA A 101 10.42 24.86 -15.08
CA ALA A 101 10.96 26.20 -15.35
C ALA A 101 12.44 26.11 -15.74
N GLU A 102 12.86 26.88 -16.76
CA GLU A 102 14.28 27.22 -16.95
C GLU A 102 14.75 27.99 -15.72
N THR A 103 15.65 27.41 -14.92
CA THR A 103 16.27 28.11 -13.80
C THR A 103 17.27 29.14 -14.32
N LYS A 104 16.80 30.31 -14.73
CA LYS A 104 17.65 31.51 -14.89
C LYS A 104 17.89 32.24 -13.56
N THR A 105 17.62 31.61 -12.43
CA THR A 105 17.79 32.20 -11.10
C THR A 105 19.18 31.93 -10.52
N LYS A 106 20.03 32.95 -10.52
CA LYS A 106 21.31 33.03 -9.77
C LYS A 106 21.15 33.06 -8.24
N ARG A 107 20.06 32.51 -7.66
CA ARG A 107 19.87 32.46 -6.20
C ARG A 107 19.71 31.03 -5.72
N PRO A 108 20.50 30.59 -4.73
CA PRO A 108 20.43 29.23 -4.24
C PRO A 108 19.13 29.03 -3.46
N LEU A 109 18.30 28.09 -3.90
CA LEU A 109 17.38 27.40 -2.99
C LEU A 109 18.24 26.69 -1.93
N SER A 110 17.80 26.73 -0.67
CA SER A 110 18.58 26.42 0.55
C SER A 110 19.14 25.00 0.68
N HIS A 111 18.99 24.15 -0.32
CA HIS A 111 19.53 22.79 -0.31
C HIS A 111 20.82 22.77 -1.13
N ARG A 112 21.96 22.72 -0.43
CA ARG A 112 23.25 22.44 -1.08
C ARG A 112 23.18 21.04 -1.70
N PRO A 113 23.61 20.86 -2.96
CA PRO A 113 23.80 19.52 -3.49
C PRO A 113 24.92 18.84 -2.71
N LEU A 114 24.87 17.50 -2.62
CA LEU A 114 25.90 16.71 -1.95
C LEU A 114 27.31 17.03 -2.51
N PRO A 115 28.37 16.95 -1.69
CA PRO A 115 29.74 17.23 -2.15
C PRO A 115 30.08 16.40 -3.40
N GLY A 116 30.42 17.09 -4.50
CA GLY A 116 30.74 16.46 -5.81
C GLY A 116 29.59 16.41 -6.81
N GLN A 117 28.35 16.68 -6.41
CA GLN A 117 27.20 16.82 -7.31
C GLN A 117 27.05 18.29 -7.71
N LYS A 118 27.26 18.61 -9.00
CA LYS A 118 26.77 19.87 -9.56
C LYS A 118 25.30 19.64 -9.94
N TRP A 119 24.41 20.56 -9.57
CA TRP A 119 23.08 20.58 -10.19
C TRP A 119 23.28 20.58 -11.70
N ALA A 120 22.66 19.64 -12.42
CA ALA A 120 22.72 19.67 -13.87
C ALA A 120 22.05 20.96 -14.33
N ASP A 121 22.76 21.76 -15.14
CA ASP A 121 22.12 22.83 -15.90
C ASP A 121 21.05 22.15 -16.76
N PHE A 122 19.78 22.52 -16.62
CA PHE A 122 18.67 21.91 -17.39
C PHE A 122 18.90 22.03 -18.91
N ASP A 123 19.63 23.07 -19.34
CA ASP A 123 20.08 23.28 -20.72
C ASP A 123 20.97 22.14 -21.26
N LYS A 124 21.52 21.29 -20.38
CA LYS A 124 22.35 20.12 -20.70
C LYS A 124 21.59 18.79 -20.62
N TRP A 125 20.29 18.78 -20.33
CA TRP A 125 19.52 17.55 -20.34
C TRP A 125 19.51 16.97 -21.76
N PRO A 126 19.83 15.68 -22.00
CA PRO A 126 19.65 15.05 -23.29
C PRO A 126 18.31 15.43 -23.94
N GLN A 127 18.37 15.90 -25.19
CA GLN A 127 17.18 16.20 -26.02
C GLN A 127 16.43 14.93 -26.46
N ASN A 128 16.36 13.95 -25.58
CA ASN A 128 15.63 12.72 -25.75
C ASN A 128 14.11 12.98 -25.63
N GLN A 129 13.32 11.96 -25.96
CA GLN A 129 11.85 12.07 -26.00
C GLN A 129 11.24 12.47 -24.64
N ALA A 130 11.89 12.13 -23.52
CA ALA A 130 11.41 12.48 -22.18
C ALA A 130 11.54 14.00 -21.92
N ALA A 131 12.67 14.61 -22.28
CA ALA A 131 12.86 16.06 -22.15
C ALA A 131 11.86 16.84 -23.03
N ARG A 132 11.64 16.39 -24.28
CA ARG A 132 10.66 17.00 -25.20
C ARG A 132 9.23 16.90 -24.67
N ARG A 133 8.87 15.78 -24.02
CA ARG A 133 7.56 15.60 -23.39
C ARG A 133 7.33 16.61 -22.25
N LEU A 134 8.32 16.81 -21.39
CA LEU A 134 8.22 17.76 -20.28
C LEU A 134 8.19 19.21 -20.76
N GLN A 135 8.95 19.53 -21.82
CA GLN A 135 8.92 20.85 -22.46
C GLN A 135 7.54 21.14 -23.03
N ALA A 136 6.83 20.16 -23.59
CA ALA A 136 5.48 20.33 -24.14
C ALA A 136 4.36 20.44 -23.07
N MET A 137 4.69 20.57 -21.77
CA MET A 137 3.70 20.64 -20.69
C MET A 137 3.66 22.01 -20.01
N SER A 138 2.46 22.47 -19.65
CA SER A 138 2.25 23.71 -18.91
C SER A 138 1.20 23.54 -17.81
N VAL A 139 1.35 24.31 -16.74
CA VAL A 139 0.32 24.49 -15.71
C VAL A 139 -0.42 25.77 -16.02
N LEU A 140 -1.74 25.66 -16.17
CA LEU A 140 -2.65 26.77 -16.41
C LEU A 140 -3.43 27.06 -15.13
N THR A 141 -3.50 28.33 -14.74
CA THR A 141 -4.22 28.82 -13.56
C THR A 141 -5.41 29.67 -13.97
N PHE A 142 -6.57 29.36 -13.43
CA PHE A 142 -7.88 29.99 -13.59
C PHE A 142 -8.38 30.50 -12.23
N PRO A 143 -9.53 31.23 -12.16
CA PRO A 143 -10.17 31.55 -10.90
C PRO A 143 -10.42 30.29 -10.04
N ALA A 144 -10.35 30.44 -8.72
CA ALA A 144 -10.44 29.29 -7.80
C ALA A 144 -11.79 28.55 -7.88
N ASP A 145 -12.85 29.25 -8.29
CA ASP A 145 -14.22 28.76 -8.51
C ASP A 145 -14.46 28.23 -9.94
N ALA A 146 -13.42 28.18 -10.78
CA ALA A 146 -13.57 27.76 -12.17
C ALA A 146 -14.01 26.29 -12.29
N PRO A 147 -14.85 25.93 -13.27
CA PRO A 147 -15.32 24.57 -13.47
C PRO A 147 -14.23 23.71 -14.10
N ILE A 148 -13.26 23.27 -13.29
CA ILE A 148 -12.02 22.62 -13.76
C ILE A 148 -12.28 21.41 -14.66
N ASP A 149 -13.28 20.59 -14.35
CA ASP A 149 -13.57 19.38 -15.15
C ASP A 149 -14.07 19.74 -16.56
N GLU A 150 -14.88 20.79 -16.69
CA GLU A 150 -15.31 21.33 -17.98
C GLU A 150 -14.15 21.95 -18.75
N ILE A 151 -13.25 22.66 -18.05
CA ILE A 151 -12.06 23.25 -18.66
C ILE A 151 -11.15 22.14 -19.19
N CYS A 152 -10.85 21.11 -18.40
CA CYS A 152 -10.07 19.97 -18.86
C CYS A 152 -10.70 19.31 -20.09
N ALA A 153 -12.03 19.12 -20.11
CA ALA A 153 -12.74 18.56 -21.26
C ALA A 153 -12.61 19.47 -22.51
N ALA A 154 -12.73 20.78 -22.34
CA ALA A 154 -12.59 21.74 -23.43
C ALA A 154 -11.17 21.75 -24.02
N TYR A 155 -10.13 21.77 -23.18
CA TYR A 155 -8.74 21.69 -23.65
C TYR A 155 -8.43 20.35 -24.32
N ARG A 156 -8.94 19.21 -23.82
CA ARG A 156 -8.77 17.89 -24.48
C ARG A 156 -9.39 17.83 -25.87
N SER A 157 -10.39 18.66 -26.16
CA SER A 157 -11.04 18.70 -27.47
C SER A 157 -10.27 19.50 -28.53
N ASP A 158 -9.26 20.27 -28.12
CA ASP A 158 -8.44 21.06 -29.03
C ASP A 158 -7.41 20.16 -29.76
N PRO A 159 -7.28 20.26 -31.10
CA PRO A 159 -6.35 19.40 -31.87
C PRO A 159 -4.86 19.58 -31.48
N ASN A 160 -4.51 20.71 -30.85
CA ASN A 160 -3.15 21.02 -30.41
C ASN A 160 -2.83 20.43 -29.02
N VAL A 161 -3.81 19.84 -28.32
CA VAL A 161 -3.65 19.27 -26.99
C VAL A 161 -3.60 17.75 -27.07
N VAL A 162 -2.66 17.17 -26.34
CA VAL A 162 -2.52 15.71 -26.16
C VAL A 162 -3.29 15.27 -24.92
N ALA A 163 -3.18 16.03 -23.83
CA ALA A 163 -3.87 15.75 -22.58
C ALA A 163 -4.11 17.05 -21.81
N ALA A 164 -5.20 17.08 -21.04
CA ALA A 164 -5.45 18.12 -20.04
C ALA A 164 -6.10 17.49 -18.79
N GLU A 165 -5.61 17.80 -17.60
CA GLU A 165 -6.09 17.21 -16.35
C GLU A 165 -5.98 18.19 -15.18
N PRO A 166 -6.76 18.01 -14.09
CA PRO A 166 -6.58 18.80 -12.89
C PRO A 166 -5.17 18.67 -12.33
N ASN A 167 -4.63 19.73 -11.72
CA ASN A 167 -3.39 19.63 -10.96
C ASN A 167 -3.67 18.98 -9.60
N TRP A 168 -3.42 17.67 -9.49
CA TRP A 168 -3.69 16.90 -8.27
C TRP A 168 -2.69 17.19 -7.16
N ILE A 169 -3.15 17.16 -5.90
CA ILE A 169 -2.31 17.28 -4.71
C ILE A 169 -1.93 15.87 -4.26
N GLY A 170 -0.61 15.58 -4.25
CA GLY A 170 -0.05 14.42 -3.56
C GLY A 170 0.42 14.78 -2.14
N THR A 171 0.36 13.83 -1.21
CA THR A 171 0.92 13.97 0.14
C THR A 171 2.11 13.02 0.28
N LEU A 172 3.18 13.47 0.93
CA LEU A 172 4.32 12.60 1.27
C LEU A 172 3.85 11.57 2.30
N PHE A 173 4.06 10.29 2.01
CA PHE A 173 3.80 9.23 2.99
C PHE A 173 4.91 9.28 4.06
N ALA A 174 4.53 9.45 5.33
CA ALA A 174 5.48 9.34 6.43
C ALA A 174 5.83 7.86 6.61
N ALA A 175 7.07 7.49 6.28
CA ALA A 175 7.61 6.18 6.64
C ALA A 175 7.64 6.05 8.18
N PRO A 176 7.39 4.86 8.75
CA PRO A 176 7.57 4.62 10.16
C PRO A 176 8.99 5.00 10.63
N SER A 177 9.11 5.49 11.87
CA SER A 177 10.42 5.90 12.44
C SER A 177 11.31 4.74 12.88
N ASP A 178 10.88 3.51 12.67
CA ASP A 178 11.48 2.29 13.21
C ASP A 178 12.80 1.95 12.47
N PRO A 179 13.90 1.65 13.20
CA PRO A 179 15.24 1.53 12.60
C PRO A 179 15.37 0.45 11.53
N LEU A 180 14.58 -0.62 11.61
CA LEU A 180 14.61 -1.73 10.65
C LEU A 180 13.53 -1.63 9.57
N TYR A 181 12.66 -0.59 9.59
CA TYR A 181 11.70 -0.33 8.52
C TYR A 181 12.32 -0.34 7.11
N PRO A 182 13.51 0.26 6.87
CA PRO A 182 14.14 0.20 5.54
C PRO A 182 14.39 -1.22 5.01
N GLN A 183 14.49 -2.22 5.89
CA GLN A 183 14.63 -3.63 5.51
C GLN A 183 13.30 -4.24 5.05
N GLN A 184 12.17 -3.70 5.51
CA GLN A 184 10.82 -4.14 5.17
C GLN A 184 10.21 -3.35 4.01
N ALA A 185 10.72 -2.14 3.73
CA ALA A 185 10.11 -1.17 2.82
C ALA A 185 9.74 -1.73 1.44
N LEU A 186 10.57 -2.63 0.87
CA LEU A 186 10.25 -3.24 -0.42
C LEU A 186 8.96 -4.09 -0.34
N ASP A 187 8.86 -4.97 0.65
CA ASP A 187 7.72 -5.88 0.78
C ASP A 187 6.46 -5.14 1.25
N LEU A 188 6.61 -4.14 2.12
CA LEU A 188 5.51 -3.31 2.59
C LEU A 188 4.95 -2.40 1.48
N SER A 189 5.81 -1.88 0.60
CA SER A 189 5.34 -1.11 -0.57
C SER A 189 4.62 -1.96 -1.60
N ARG A 190 4.99 -3.23 -1.76
CA ARG A 190 4.34 -4.18 -2.68
C ARG A 190 2.89 -4.47 -2.31
N ILE A 191 2.59 -4.40 -1.02
CA ILE A 191 1.22 -4.55 -0.49
C ILE A 191 0.57 -3.21 -0.16
N GLY A 192 1.23 -2.08 -0.48
CA GLY A 192 0.67 -0.74 -0.37
C GLY A 192 0.54 -0.20 1.05
N MET A 193 1.38 -0.64 2.00
CA MET A 193 1.22 -0.26 3.41
C MET A 193 1.38 1.22 3.67
N GLU A 194 2.26 1.94 2.98
CA GLU A 194 2.44 3.38 3.20
C GLU A 194 1.15 4.16 2.87
N THR A 195 0.39 3.68 1.87
CA THR A 195 -0.91 4.26 1.55
C THR A 195 -1.97 3.84 2.57
N ALA A 196 -1.95 2.58 3.03
CA ALA A 196 -2.87 2.09 4.06
C ALA A 196 -2.69 2.82 5.40
N TRP A 197 -1.45 2.99 5.88
CA TRP A 197 -1.12 3.68 7.12
C TRP A 197 -1.45 5.16 7.10
N ALA A 198 -1.46 5.80 5.93
CA ALA A 198 -1.97 7.15 5.78
C ALA A 198 -3.49 7.26 6.03
N VAL A 199 -4.21 6.13 6.02
CA VAL A 199 -5.64 6.04 6.36
C VAL A 199 -5.84 5.55 7.79
N GLN A 200 -5.28 4.38 8.14
CA GLN A 200 -5.37 3.78 9.46
C GLN A 200 -4.21 2.80 9.66
N THR A 201 -3.71 2.71 10.88
CA THR A 201 -2.61 1.82 11.28
C THR A 201 -3.07 0.58 12.06
N GLY A 202 -4.39 0.41 12.21
CA GLY A 202 -5.02 -0.53 13.12
C GLY A 202 -5.78 0.18 14.23
N SER A 203 -6.36 -0.60 15.15
CA SER A 203 -7.02 -0.09 16.36
C SER A 203 -6.74 -1.06 17.51
N PRO A 204 -6.49 -0.58 18.74
CA PRO A 204 -6.28 -1.45 19.89
C PRO A 204 -7.55 -2.26 20.26
N SER A 205 -8.70 -1.92 19.68
CA SER A 205 -9.92 -2.73 19.78
C SER A 205 -9.94 -3.95 18.84
N VAL A 206 -8.98 -4.04 17.91
CA VAL A 206 -8.83 -5.17 17.01
C VAL A 206 -7.79 -6.11 17.59
N VAL A 207 -8.19 -7.35 17.82
CA VAL A 207 -7.32 -8.41 18.38
C VAL A 207 -7.01 -9.42 17.28
N ALA A 208 -5.72 -9.62 17.01
CA ALA A 208 -5.22 -10.68 16.13
C ALA A 208 -4.61 -11.80 16.98
N ALA A 209 -5.26 -12.96 16.97
CA ALA A 209 -4.73 -14.17 17.60
C ALA A 209 -3.64 -14.79 16.72
N VAL A 210 -2.50 -15.06 17.34
CA VAL A 210 -1.36 -15.75 16.72
C VAL A 210 -1.29 -17.13 17.36
N ILE A 211 -1.84 -18.13 16.68
CA ILE A 211 -1.77 -19.53 17.08
C ILE A 211 -0.48 -20.09 16.46
N ASP A 212 0.55 -20.27 17.27
CA ASP A 212 1.91 -20.59 16.80
C ASP A 212 2.77 -21.20 17.93
N SER A 213 4.09 -21.03 17.92
CA SER A 213 5.04 -21.47 18.97
C SER A 213 5.11 -20.55 20.19
N GLY A 214 4.09 -19.73 20.40
CA GLY A 214 4.08 -18.66 21.40
C GLY A 214 4.73 -17.37 20.92
N VAL A 215 4.96 -16.43 21.84
CA VAL A 215 5.59 -15.13 21.56
C VAL A 215 6.49 -14.74 22.73
N ASP A 216 7.68 -14.20 22.45
CA ASP A 216 8.52 -13.58 23.49
C ASP A 216 7.80 -12.36 24.10
N ALA A 217 7.21 -12.58 25.28
CA ALA A 217 6.47 -11.56 26.01
C ALA A 217 7.31 -10.36 26.44
N ASN A 218 8.65 -10.49 26.46
CA ASN A 218 9.58 -9.43 26.85
C ASN A 218 10.19 -8.71 25.65
N HIS A 219 9.89 -9.13 24.42
CA HIS A 219 10.45 -8.53 23.21
C HIS A 219 10.12 -7.04 23.16
N ALA A 220 11.15 -6.20 22.99
CA ALA A 220 11.04 -4.74 23.13
C ALA A 220 9.97 -4.13 22.22
N ASP A 221 9.79 -4.73 21.03
CA ASP A 221 8.89 -4.27 19.98
C ASP A 221 7.47 -4.86 20.05
N LEU A 222 7.23 -5.85 20.94
CA LEU A 222 5.95 -6.57 21.03
C LEU A 222 5.29 -6.46 22.41
N ARG A 223 6.04 -6.35 23.50
CA ARG A 223 5.52 -6.39 24.87
C ARG A 223 4.36 -5.43 25.16
N ASN A 224 4.27 -4.31 24.43
CA ASN A 224 3.23 -3.30 24.62
C ASN A 224 1.94 -3.59 23.82
N VAL A 225 1.97 -4.52 22.85
CA VAL A 225 0.81 -4.85 22.01
C VAL A 225 0.16 -6.18 22.38
N LEU A 226 0.83 -7.02 23.19
CA LEU A 226 0.29 -8.30 23.64
C LEU A 226 -0.93 -8.10 24.57
N THR A 227 -1.97 -8.91 24.40
CA THR A 227 -3.08 -9.00 25.34
C THR A 227 -2.65 -9.73 26.62
N ALA A 228 -3.36 -9.52 27.72
CA ALA A 228 -3.08 -10.21 28.99
C ALA A 228 -3.49 -11.69 28.94
N ASP A 229 -4.41 -12.05 28.05
CA ASP A 229 -5.05 -13.37 27.98
C ASP A 229 -4.27 -14.37 27.11
N GLY A 230 -2.95 -14.21 26.96
CA GLY A 230 -2.14 -15.19 26.25
C GLY A 230 -2.18 -16.56 26.94
N TYR A 231 -2.18 -17.64 26.14
CA TYR A 231 -2.26 -19.01 26.68
C TYR A 231 -1.31 -20.01 26.04
N ASN A 232 -0.69 -20.85 26.85
CA ASN A 232 0.17 -21.95 26.43
C ASN A 232 -0.57 -23.29 26.53
N PHE A 233 -0.92 -23.87 25.39
CA PHE A 233 -1.63 -25.16 25.30
C PHE A 233 -0.70 -26.38 25.36
N VAL A 234 0.62 -26.17 25.26
CA VAL A 234 1.61 -27.24 25.43
C VAL A 234 1.79 -27.55 26.92
N GLU A 235 1.94 -26.50 27.73
CA GLU A 235 2.14 -26.61 29.18
C GLU A 235 0.86 -26.39 30.00
N ASN A 236 -0.23 -25.99 29.35
CA ASN A 236 -1.54 -25.73 29.95
C ASN A 236 -1.49 -24.65 31.06
N ASN A 237 -0.89 -23.51 30.75
CA ASN A 237 -0.71 -22.39 31.67
C ASN A 237 -0.73 -21.04 30.90
N THR A 238 -0.61 -19.92 31.62
CA THR A 238 -0.60 -18.56 31.04
C THR A 238 0.82 -18.01 30.82
N TYR A 239 1.86 -18.84 30.97
CA TYR A 239 3.24 -18.44 30.75
C TYR A 239 3.55 -18.56 29.26
N ILE A 240 3.54 -17.41 28.58
CA ILE A 240 3.88 -17.35 27.15
C ILE A 240 5.38 -17.12 27.02
N THR A 241 6.03 -18.10 26.42
CA THR A 241 7.40 -18.05 25.93
C THR A 241 7.39 -18.39 24.44
N ASP A 242 8.52 -18.25 23.77
CA ASP A 242 8.71 -18.75 22.42
C ASP A 242 10.13 -19.26 22.25
N ASP A 243 10.32 -20.55 22.54
CA ASP A 243 11.64 -21.18 22.50
C ASP A 243 12.13 -21.46 21.07
N ILE A 244 11.25 -21.30 20.07
CA ILE A 244 11.52 -21.53 18.64
C ILE A 244 11.75 -20.21 17.90
N GLY A 245 11.09 -19.15 18.37
CA GLY A 245 11.07 -17.81 17.77
C GLY A 245 10.14 -17.68 16.57
N HIS A 246 9.41 -18.72 16.15
CA HIS A 246 8.56 -18.67 14.94
C HIS A 246 7.35 -17.76 15.17
N GLY A 247 6.60 -17.98 16.24
CA GLY A 247 5.44 -17.16 16.59
C GLY A 247 5.81 -15.72 16.90
N THR A 248 6.96 -15.45 17.51
CA THR A 248 7.47 -14.08 17.73
C THR A 248 7.70 -13.34 16.42
N ARG A 249 8.29 -14.00 15.42
CA ARG A 249 8.48 -13.40 14.07
C ARG A 249 7.14 -13.13 13.39
N VAL A 250 6.20 -14.07 13.46
CA VAL A 250 4.84 -13.93 12.91
C VAL A 250 4.10 -12.77 13.57
N ALA A 251 4.11 -12.70 14.91
CA ALA A 251 3.51 -11.60 15.67
C ALA A 251 4.12 -10.24 15.32
N GLY A 252 5.45 -10.19 15.13
CA GLY A 252 6.16 -9.00 14.67
C GLY A 252 5.66 -8.49 13.32
N ILE A 253 5.54 -9.39 12.34
CA ILE A 253 5.02 -9.04 11.00
C ILE A 253 3.59 -8.49 11.10
N ILE A 254 2.72 -9.10 11.93
CA ILE A 254 1.33 -8.68 12.06
C ILE A 254 1.23 -7.31 12.77
N GLY A 255 1.88 -7.15 13.91
CA GLY A 255 1.55 -6.06 14.83
C GLY A 255 2.68 -5.57 15.73
N ALA A 256 3.96 -5.72 15.34
CA ALA A 256 5.04 -4.97 16.00
C ALA A 256 4.69 -3.49 16.10
N GLN A 257 4.99 -2.88 17.25
CA GLN A 257 4.59 -1.51 17.53
C GLN A 257 5.40 -0.54 16.64
N GLY A 258 4.72 0.15 15.74
CA GLY A 258 5.33 1.08 14.80
C GLY A 258 5.48 2.46 15.41
N ASN A 259 6.45 3.21 14.92
CA ASN A 259 6.85 4.53 15.41
C ASN A 259 7.24 4.57 16.89
N ASN A 260 7.84 3.48 17.40
CA ASN A 260 8.37 3.43 18.77
C ASN A 260 9.90 3.63 18.80
N GLY A 261 10.55 3.64 17.63
CA GLY A 261 12.01 3.80 17.52
C GLY A 261 12.79 2.52 17.79
N GLU A 262 12.10 1.38 17.86
CA GLU A 262 12.66 0.04 18.02
C GLU A 262 12.36 -0.79 16.77
N GLY A 263 13.12 -1.86 16.56
CA GLY A 263 12.76 -2.94 15.63
C GLY A 263 12.13 -2.53 14.30
N ILE A 264 10.97 -3.10 14.02
CA ILE A 264 10.24 -3.07 12.76
C ILE A 264 8.86 -2.43 12.91
N ALA A 265 8.23 -2.03 11.80
CA ALA A 265 6.81 -1.71 11.80
C ALA A 265 5.97 -2.94 11.42
N GLY A 266 5.04 -3.33 12.28
CA GLY A 266 4.04 -4.35 11.95
C GLY A 266 3.09 -3.87 10.87
N VAL A 267 2.53 -4.77 10.06
CA VAL A 267 1.54 -4.44 9.02
C VAL A 267 0.37 -3.65 9.61
N ALA A 268 -0.11 -4.05 10.79
CA ALA A 268 -1.18 -3.39 11.50
C ALA A 268 -0.70 -2.94 12.88
N TYR A 269 0.29 -2.06 12.91
CA TYR A 269 1.00 -1.67 14.13
C TYR A 269 0.18 -0.91 15.22
N GLY A 270 -1.13 -0.76 15.04
CA GLY A 270 -2.08 -0.28 16.04
C GLY A 270 -2.98 -1.34 16.66
N VAL A 271 -2.86 -2.63 16.28
CA VAL A 271 -3.69 -3.74 16.81
C VAL A 271 -3.13 -4.33 18.10
N ARG A 272 -3.92 -5.20 18.74
CA ARG A 272 -3.45 -6.05 19.84
C ARG A 272 -3.20 -7.46 19.34
N ILE A 273 -2.20 -8.13 19.91
CA ILE A 273 -1.83 -9.51 19.58
C ILE A 273 -2.24 -10.41 20.75
N LEU A 274 -3.02 -11.45 20.46
CA LEU A 274 -3.33 -12.53 21.40
C LEU A 274 -2.41 -13.72 21.12
N PRO A 275 -1.34 -13.95 21.91
CA PRO A 275 -0.41 -15.03 21.66
C PRO A 275 -0.94 -16.36 22.20
N LEU A 276 -0.99 -17.38 21.35
CA LEU A 276 -1.46 -18.73 21.71
C LEU A 276 -0.41 -19.76 21.29
N ASP A 277 0.25 -20.36 22.27
CA ASP A 277 1.28 -21.37 22.04
C ASP A 277 0.66 -22.77 21.90
N VAL A 278 0.87 -23.41 20.75
CA VAL A 278 0.40 -24.76 20.41
C VAL A 278 1.53 -25.68 19.95
N ALA A 279 2.75 -25.17 19.76
CA ALA A 279 3.87 -25.93 19.21
C ALA A 279 4.85 -26.31 20.33
N ASP A 280 5.14 -27.61 20.47
CA ASP A 280 6.19 -28.02 21.43
C ASP A 280 7.59 -27.63 20.95
N SER A 281 8.63 -27.92 21.75
CA SER A 281 10.03 -27.56 21.46
C SER A 281 10.57 -28.06 20.11
N TRP A 282 9.88 -28.97 19.43
CA TRP A 282 10.24 -29.47 18.09
C TRP A 282 9.46 -28.79 16.97
N GLY A 283 8.60 -27.82 17.29
CA GLY A 283 7.66 -27.20 16.36
C GLY A 283 6.42 -28.06 16.08
N THR A 284 6.14 -29.08 16.89
CA THR A 284 5.02 -29.99 16.62
C THR A 284 3.73 -29.42 17.16
N VAL A 285 2.77 -29.19 16.26
CA VAL A 285 1.40 -28.81 16.58
C VAL A 285 0.50 -30.06 16.50
N THR A 286 -0.41 -30.21 17.47
CA THR A 286 -1.44 -31.24 17.41
C THR A 286 -2.79 -30.62 17.06
N SER A 287 -3.65 -31.37 16.36
CA SER A 287 -5.00 -30.91 16.02
C SER A 287 -5.83 -30.58 17.27
N ALA A 288 -5.65 -31.30 18.38
CA ALA A 288 -6.31 -31.02 19.64
C ALA A 288 -5.95 -29.63 20.20
N ARG A 289 -4.65 -29.26 20.21
CA ARG A 289 -4.22 -27.92 20.63
C ARG A 289 -4.68 -26.85 19.66
N ALA A 290 -4.63 -27.11 18.35
CA ALA A 290 -5.10 -26.17 17.34
C ALA A 290 -6.62 -25.87 17.47
N ILE A 291 -7.44 -26.90 17.68
CA ILE A 291 -8.89 -26.76 17.94
C ILE A 291 -9.12 -25.91 19.20
N ALA A 292 -8.48 -26.27 20.31
CA ALA A 292 -8.63 -25.56 21.57
C ALA A 292 -8.22 -24.08 21.46
N ALA A 293 -7.12 -23.79 20.73
CA ALA A 293 -6.65 -22.44 20.51
C ALA A 293 -7.60 -21.61 19.63
N VAL A 294 -8.21 -22.20 18.60
CA VAL A 294 -9.21 -21.49 17.77
C VAL A 294 -10.42 -21.10 18.61
N ASP A 295 -11.00 -22.04 19.36
CA ASP A 295 -12.16 -21.76 20.22
C ASP A 295 -11.81 -20.75 21.32
N TYR A 296 -10.61 -20.85 21.90
CA TYR A 296 -10.10 -19.90 22.89
C TYR A 296 -9.95 -18.49 22.29
N ALA A 297 -9.40 -18.36 21.09
CA ALA A 297 -9.26 -17.07 20.41
C ALA A 297 -10.62 -16.38 20.23
N VAL A 298 -11.63 -17.13 19.77
CA VAL A 298 -13.01 -16.62 19.62
C VAL A 298 -13.56 -16.16 20.97
N ALA A 299 -13.42 -16.97 22.02
CA ALA A 299 -13.91 -16.66 23.36
C ALA A 299 -13.24 -15.41 23.96
N HIS A 300 -12.01 -15.10 23.54
CA HIS A 300 -11.24 -13.92 23.98
C HIS A 300 -11.30 -12.76 22.98
N GLY A 301 -12.29 -12.77 22.09
CA GLY A 301 -12.63 -11.62 21.25
C GLY A 301 -11.68 -11.39 20.08
N ALA A 302 -10.96 -12.41 19.63
CA ALA A 302 -10.14 -12.31 18.42
C ALA A 302 -11.01 -11.93 17.22
N ASN A 303 -10.57 -10.93 16.45
CA ASN A 303 -11.19 -10.56 15.18
C ASN A 303 -10.51 -11.29 14.02
N VAL A 304 -9.23 -11.61 14.18
CA VAL A 304 -8.40 -12.30 13.19
C VAL A 304 -7.70 -13.45 13.87
N ILE A 305 -7.66 -14.61 13.23
CA ILE A 305 -6.92 -15.79 13.69
C ILE A 305 -5.90 -16.16 12.63
N ASN A 306 -4.62 -16.07 12.97
CA ASN A 306 -3.51 -16.48 12.12
C ASN A 306 -2.95 -17.83 12.55
N MET A 307 -2.81 -18.75 11.59
CA MET A 307 -2.27 -20.09 11.78
C MET A 307 -1.15 -20.35 10.76
N SER A 308 0.09 -20.05 11.12
CA SER A 308 1.26 -20.22 10.23
C SER A 308 1.82 -21.65 10.26
N PHE A 309 0.92 -22.63 10.27
CA PHE A 309 1.23 -24.07 10.27
C PHE A 309 0.16 -24.82 9.47
N GLY A 310 0.42 -26.11 9.20
CA GLY A 310 -0.53 -26.92 8.46
C GLY A 310 -0.45 -28.42 8.75
N PHE A 311 -1.52 -29.12 8.38
CA PHE A 311 -1.70 -30.56 8.47
C PHE A 311 -2.05 -31.11 7.09
N TYR A 312 -1.56 -32.31 6.78
CA TYR A 312 -1.94 -33.02 5.56
C TYR A 312 -3.20 -33.87 5.70
N ALA A 313 -3.56 -34.21 6.94
CA ALA A 313 -4.78 -34.93 7.24
C ALA A 313 -5.90 -33.92 7.54
N LYS A 314 -7.03 -34.08 6.84
CA LYS A 314 -8.26 -33.35 7.18
C LYS A 314 -8.79 -33.83 8.53
N SER A 315 -9.20 -32.90 9.38
CA SER A 315 -9.87 -33.17 10.66
C SER A 315 -11.22 -32.47 10.68
N ASP A 316 -12.31 -33.23 10.76
CA ASP A 316 -13.67 -32.68 10.76
C ASP A 316 -13.94 -31.81 12.00
N LEU A 317 -13.34 -32.16 13.15
CA LEU A 317 -13.44 -31.34 14.36
C LEU A 317 -12.68 -30.02 14.22
N PHE A 318 -11.57 -30.01 13.49
CA PHE A 318 -10.82 -28.79 13.25
C PHE A 318 -11.52 -27.89 12.23
N GLU A 319 -12.08 -28.49 11.18
CA GLU A 319 -12.95 -27.78 10.24
C GLU A 319 -14.15 -27.16 10.95
N GLN A 320 -14.79 -27.91 11.86
CA GLN A 320 -15.90 -27.39 12.65
C GLN A 320 -15.49 -26.20 13.53
N ALA A 321 -14.34 -26.27 14.21
CA ALA A 321 -13.84 -25.14 15.01
C ALA A 321 -13.58 -23.89 14.13
N CYS A 322 -12.93 -24.06 12.98
CA CYS A 322 -12.71 -22.96 12.02
C CYS A 322 -14.04 -22.38 11.49
N ASN A 323 -15.02 -23.24 11.19
CA ASN A 323 -16.35 -22.81 10.75
C ASN A 323 -17.10 -22.04 11.84
N ASN A 324 -16.99 -22.46 13.10
CA ASN A 324 -17.58 -21.76 14.24
C ASN A 324 -16.94 -20.39 14.44
N ALA A 325 -15.61 -20.29 14.36
CA ALA A 325 -14.89 -19.03 14.44
C ALA A 325 -15.29 -18.07 13.30
N TYR A 326 -15.42 -18.59 12.08
CA TYR A 326 -15.90 -17.82 10.94
C TYR A 326 -17.34 -17.33 11.15
N ALA A 327 -18.23 -18.20 11.63
CA ALA A 327 -19.61 -17.85 11.94
C ALA A 327 -19.72 -16.82 13.09
N ALA A 328 -18.75 -16.80 14.01
CA ALA A 328 -18.62 -15.78 15.06
C ALA A 328 -18.08 -14.43 14.54
N GLY A 329 -17.73 -14.34 13.25
CA GLY A 329 -17.25 -13.12 12.61
C GLY A 329 -15.73 -12.95 12.65
N CYS A 330 -14.97 -13.97 13.07
CA CYS A 330 -13.52 -13.97 12.97
C CYS A 330 -13.12 -14.26 11.51
N ALA A 331 -12.12 -13.56 11.00
CA ALA A 331 -11.48 -14.03 9.78
C ALA A 331 -10.29 -14.93 10.11
N LEU A 332 -10.17 -16.02 9.36
CA LEU A 332 -9.14 -17.02 9.56
C LEU A 332 -8.16 -17.00 8.40
N VAL A 333 -6.86 -17.04 8.73
CA VAL A 333 -5.77 -17.01 7.76
C VAL A 333 -4.79 -18.13 8.09
N ALA A 334 -4.38 -18.89 7.08
CA ALA A 334 -3.43 -19.98 7.26
C ALA A 334 -2.50 -20.17 6.06
N SER A 335 -1.30 -20.72 6.31
CA SER A 335 -0.33 -21.01 5.25
C SER A 335 -0.71 -22.25 4.44
N VAL A 336 -0.46 -22.23 3.12
CA VAL A 336 -0.74 -23.37 2.22
C VAL A 336 0.38 -24.41 2.17
N GLY A 337 1.42 -24.27 3.00
CA GLY A 337 2.62 -25.12 3.00
C GLY A 337 3.76 -24.60 2.14
N ASN A 338 4.96 -25.15 2.33
CA ASN A 338 6.22 -24.73 1.69
C ASN A 338 6.79 -25.81 0.75
N GLU A 339 6.03 -26.87 0.52
CA GLU A 339 6.44 -28.01 -0.26
C GLU A 339 6.20 -27.71 -1.75
N ASN A 340 7.31 -27.60 -2.49
CA ASN A 340 7.36 -27.19 -3.89
C ASN A 340 6.53 -28.04 -4.88
N GLN A 341 5.79 -29.06 -4.42
CA GLN A 341 5.05 -30.04 -5.24
C GLN A 341 3.80 -30.66 -4.56
N CYS A 342 3.09 -29.97 -3.66
CA CYS A 342 1.92 -30.60 -3.06
C CYS A 342 0.69 -30.64 -3.99
N THR A 343 0.30 -31.85 -4.38
CA THR A 343 -0.99 -32.15 -5.02
C THR A 343 -2.14 -32.28 -4.02
N SER A 344 -1.85 -32.14 -2.73
CA SER A 344 -2.80 -32.31 -1.62
C SER A 344 -3.01 -30.99 -0.89
N LEU A 345 -4.25 -30.72 -0.49
CA LEU A 345 -4.60 -29.57 0.34
C LEU A 345 -3.91 -29.67 1.70
N VAL A 346 -3.44 -28.53 2.21
CA VAL A 346 -2.92 -28.36 3.56
C VAL A 346 -4.00 -27.69 4.39
N TYR A 347 -4.28 -28.23 5.58
CA TYR A 347 -5.31 -27.73 6.48
C TYR A 347 -4.68 -26.98 7.66
N PRO A 348 -5.21 -25.84 8.11
CA PRO A 348 -6.57 -25.37 7.83
C PRO A 348 -6.74 -24.52 6.57
N ALA A 349 -5.67 -24.19 5.83
CA ALA A 349 -5.75 -23.35 4.62
C ALA A 349 -6.68 -23.92 3.51
N GLY A 350 -6.90 -25.23 3.49
CA GLY A 350 -7.82 -25.92 2.59
C GLY A 350 -9.27 -25.99 3.06
N PHE A 351 -9.63 -25.43 4.22
CA PHE A 351 -11.02 -25.29 4.65
C PHE A 351 -11.66 -24.06 3.98
N ASP A 352 -12.92 -24.17 3.57
CA ASP A 352 -13.65 -23.08 2.88
C ASP A 352 -13.79 -21.81 3.74
N SER A 353 -13.77 -21.95 5.07
CA SER A 353 -13.85 -20.84 6.03
C SER A 353 -12.53 -20.11 6.27
N VAL A 354 -11.43 -20.54 5.62
CA VAL A 354 -10.08 -20.07 5.89
C VAL A 354 -9.42 -19.52 4.63
N ILE A 355 -8.79 -18.36 4.76
CA ILE A 355 -8.00 -17.76 3.69
C ILE A 355 -6.63 -18.44 3.65
N GLY A 356 -6.38 -19.24 2.61
CA GLY A 356 -5.07 -19.83 2.34
C GLY A 356 -4.08 -18.83 1.73
N VAL A 357 -2.85 -18.80 2.25
CA VAL A 357 -1.76 -17.88 1.84
C VAL A 357 -0.54 -18.65 1.33
N ALA A 358 -0.07 -18.28 0.14
CA ALA A 358 1.07 -18.89 -0.58
C ALA A 358 2.39 -18.14 -0.37
#